data_AF-A0A5J4TCJ7-F1
#
_entry.id   AF-A0A5J4TCJ7-F1
#
_cell.length_a   1.000
_cell.length_b   1.000
_cell.length_c   1.000
_cell.angle_alpha   90.00
_cell.angle_beta   90.00
_cell.angle_gamma   90.00
#
_symmetry.space_group_name_H-M   'P 1'
#
loop_
_entity.id
_entity.type
_entity.pdbx_description
1 polymer ?
#
loop_
_entity_poly.entity_id
_entity_poly.type
_entity_poly.pdbx_seq_one_letter_code
_entity_poly.pdbx_strand_id
1 'polypeptide(L)'
;NPNEDFTQQFNAVVKDRDFYNENAKYFFPTIKADVYDEKKILGLAIERQGTAMYALAPKNYMIETNYCANSKIKLKGVNQKTNKITKDQIVECIEEGKITKCTNMRLGQKNHKMSQLSIEKNGITGIHTKMVVLENQSCCPFMYGLTANDYSYE
;
A
#
# COMPACT_ATOMS: atom_id res chain seq x y z
N ASN A 1 7.85 -5.82 20.55
CA ASN A 1 8.20 -4.72 21.47
C ASN A 1 8.17 -3.43 20.64
N PRO A 2 7.30 -2.45 20.94
CA PRO A 2 7.18 -1.23 20.13
C PRO A 2 8.48 -0.43 19.99
N ASN A 3 9.45 -0.65 20.90
CA ASN A 3 10.74 0.04 20.94
C ASN A 3 11.84 -0.66 20.14
N GLU A 4 11.56 -1.80 19.53
CA GLU A 4 12.53 -2.54 18.71
C GLU A 4 12.29 -2.27 17.22
N ASP A 5 13.39 -2.32 16.46
CA ASP A 5 13.40 -2.04 15.03
C ASP A 5 12.51 -3.02 14.22
N PHE A 6 12.05 -2.63 13.03
CA PHE A 6 11.16 -3.43 12.17
C PHE A 6 11.74 -4.80 11.79
N THR A 7 13.04 -5.00 11.97
CA THR A 7 13.73 -6.29 11.86
C THR A 7 13.31 -7.31 12.94
N GLN A 8 12.56 -6.89 13.96
CA GLN A 8 12.13 -7.71 15.10
C GLN A 8 11.30 -8.94 14.72
N GLN A 9 10.49 -8.89 13.66
CA GLN A 9 9.71 -10.07 13.24
C GLN A 9 10.61 -11.26 12.86
N PHE A 10 11.83 -11.01 12.37
CA PHE A 10 12.78 -12.08 12.07
C PHE A 10 13.39 -12.70 13.33
N ASN A 11 13.61 -11.91 14.39
CA ASN A 11 14.11 -12.39 15.67
C ASN A 11 13.14 -13.39 16.33
N ALA A 12 11.83 -13.24 16.07
CA ALA A 12 10.81 -14.16 16.60
C ALA A 12 10.75 -15.50 15.84
N VAL A 13 11.12 -15.51 14.55
CA VAL A 13 11.02 -16.69 13.67
C VAL A 13 12.31 -17.51 13.70
N VAL A 14 13.46 -16.84 13.75
CA VAL A 14 14.78 -17.48 13.73
C VAL A 14 15.36 -17.47 15.14
N LYS A 15 15.32 -18.65 15.80
CA LYS A 15 15.86 -18.81 17.16
C LYS A 15 17.39 -18.81 17.22
N ASP A 16 18.03 -19.38 16.21
CA ASP A 16 19.49 -19.44 16.07
C ASP A 16 19.89 -18.69 14.80
N ARG A 17 20.43 -17.49 14.99
CA ARG A 17 20.72 -16.55 13.92
C ARG A 17 22.02 -16.90 13.21
N ASP A 18 22.99 -17.44 13.94
CA ASP A 18 24.28 -17.82 13.40
C ASP A 18 24.12 -19.04 12.49
N PHE A 19 23.38 -20.05 12.96
CA PHE A 19 23.01 -21.20 12.12
C PHE A 19 22.23 -20.77 10.87
N TYR A 20 21.26 -19.87 11.01
CA TYR A 20 20.49 -19.39 9.86
C TYR A 20 21.38 -18.67 8.84
N ASN A 21 22.24 -17.75 9.28
CA ASN A 21 23.11 -16.99 8.38
C ASN A 21 24.11 -17.89 7.65
N GLU A 22 24.68 -18.89 8.33
CA GLU A 22 25.62 -19.85 7.73
C GLU A 22 24.95 -20.77 6.70
N ASN A 23 23.68 -21.12 6.92
CA ASN A 23 22.97 -22.15 6.15
C ASN A 23 21.93 -21.59 5.16
N ALA A 24 21.57 -20.31 5.23
CA ALA A 24 20.54 -19.67 4.39
C ALA A 24 20.73 -19.95 2.89
N LYS A 25 21.98 -19.94 2.41
CA LYS A 25 22.34 -20.24 1.01
C LYS A 25 21.92 -21.63 0.52
N TYR A 26 21.75 -22.60 1.42
CA TYR A 26 21.30 -23.95 1.07
C TYR A 26 19.78 -24.07 1.00
N PHE A 27 19.05 -23.20 1.71
CA PHE A 27 17.59 -23.21 1.73
C PHE A 27 16.97 -22.37 0.62
N PHE A 28 17.68 -21.34 0.15
CA PHE A 28 17.17 -20.42 -0.86
C PHE A 28 18.07 -20.43 -2.11
N PRO A 29 17.55 -20.90 -3.27
CA PRO A 29 18.35 -21.03 -4.50
C PRO A 29 18.76 -19.69 -5.12
N THR A 30 18.29 -18.57 -4.55
CA THR A 30 18.47 -17.23 -5.14
C THR A 30 19.58 -16.42 -4.48
N ILE A 31 20.08 -16.82 -3.28
CA ILE A 31 21.02 -16.03 -2.47
C ILE A 31 22.36 -15.92 -3.18
N LYS A 32 22.50 -14.87 -3.98
CA LYS A 32 23.72 -14.53 -4.72
C LYS A 32 24.48 -13.38 -4.07
N ALA A 33 23.83 -12.61 -3.20
CA ALA A 33 24.42 -11.45 -2.54
C ALA A 33 23.94 -11.31 -1.08
N ASP A 34 23.31 -10.19 -0.73
CA ASP A 34 22.92 -9.86 0.64
C ASP A 34 21.61 -10.57 1.05
N VAL A 35 21.65 -11.30 2.17
CA VAL A 35 20.51 -11.99 2.78
C VAL A 35 19.38 -11.00 3.12
N TYR A 36 19.69 -9.71 3.25
CA TYR A 36 18.70 -8.68 3.53
C TYR A 36 17.78 -8.31 2.36
N ASP A 37 18.24 -8.46 1.11
CA ASP A 37 17.52 -8.02 -0.11
C ASP A 37 16.71 -9.13 -0.78
N GLU A 38 16.89 -10.38 -0.37
CA GLU A 38 16.27 -11.53 -1.03
C GLU A 38 15.06 -12.13 -0.30
N LYS A 39 14.28 -12.95 -1.02
CA LYS A 39 13.04 -13.58 -0.52
C LYS A 39 13.33 -14.39 0.75
N LYS A 40 12.82 -13.91 1.89
CA LYS A 40 13.08 -14.49 3.21
C LYS A 40 12.14 -15.66 3.52
N ILE A 41 12.43 -16.37 4.62
CA ILE A 41 11.54 -17.37 5.24
C ILE A 41 10.11 -16.81 5.31
N LEU A 42 9.13 -17.63 4.93
CA LEU A 42 7.69 -17.30 4.81
C LEU A 42 7.32 -16.28 3.72
N GLY A 43 8.25 -15.91 2.83
CA GLY A 43 7.99 -14.98 1.72
C GLY A 43 7.82 -13.52 2.17
N LEU A 44 8.18 -13.20 3.41
CA LEU A 44 8.15 -11.85 3.96
C LEU A 44 9.41 -11.07 3.53
N ALA A 45 9.30 -10.36 2.40
CA ALA A 45 10.31 -9.42 1.95
C ALA A 45 9.81 -7.98 2.12
N ILE A 46 10.61 -7.12 2.77
CA ILE A 46 10.28 -5.71 2.90
C ILE A 46 10.57 -5.05 1.55
N GLU A 47 9.52 -4.75 0.78
CA GLU A 47 9.71 -4.15 -0.54
C GLU A 47 10.21 -2.70 -0.47
N ARG A 48 9.78 -1.93 0.56
CA ARG A 48 10.07 -0.49 0.70
C ARG A 48 10.02 -0.04 2.15
N GLN A 49 10.82 0.96 2.47
CA GLN A 49 10.83 1.68 3.74
C GLN A 49 10.77 3.19 3.50
N GLY A 50 10.22 3.91 4.46
CA GLY A 50 10.09 5.35 4.42
C GLY A 50 9.82 5.93 5.80
N THR A 51 9.97 7.24 5.92
CA THR A 51 9.80 8.01 7.15
C THR A 51 8.32 8.06 7.55
N ALA A 52 7.46 8.25 6.55
CA ALA A 52 6.03 8.38 6.73
C ALA A 52 5.28 7.62 5.63
N MET A 53 4.10 7.11 5.96
CA MET A 53 3.21 6.46 5.01
C MET A 53 1.79 7.02 5.18
N TYR A 54 1.18 7.40 4.06
CA TYR A 54 -0.19 7.88 4.00
C TYR A 54 -1.02 6.85 3.23
N ALA A 55 -1.96 6.19 3.90
CA ALA A 55 -2.77 5.13 3.32
C ALA A 55 -4.22 5.59 3.17
N LEU A 56 -4.68 5.76 1.93
CA LEU A 56 -6.07 6.11 1.62
C LEU A 56 -6.98 4.88 1.68
N ALA A 57 -6.49 3.76 1.16
CA ALA A 57 -7.21 2.49 1.08
C ALA A 57 -6.23 1.32 0.84
N PRO A 58 -6.66 0.06 0.99
CA PRO A 58 -5.82 -1.08 0.64
C PRO A 58 -5.26 -0.98 -0.79
N LYS A 59 -3.92 -1.05 -0.92
CA LYS A 59 -3.18 -0.92 -2.18
C LYS A 59 -3.22 0.49 -2.83
N ASN A 60 -3.68 1.51 -2.09
CA ASN A 60 -3.70 2.92 -2.46
C ASN A 60 -3.01 3.74 -1.35
N TYR A 61 -1.71 3.98 -1.48
CA TYR A 61 -0.91 4.62 -0.44
C TYR A 61 0.29 5.37 -1.03
N MET A 62 0.85 6.26 -0.22
CA MET A 62 2.08 7.00 -0.50
C MET A 62 3.08 6.72 0.62
N ILE A 63 4.35 6.50 0.26
CA ILE A 63 5.46 6.39 1.21
C ILE A 63 6.45 7.51 0.93
N GLU A 64 6.79 8.27 1.96
CA GLU A 64 7.85 9.28 1.92
C GLU A 64 9.19 8.63 2.21
N THR A 65 10.14 8.74 1.30
CA THR A 65 11.46 8.14 1.49
C THR A 65 12.45 9.15 2.07
N ASN A 66 13.31 8.69 2.99
CA ASN A 66 14.36 9.53 3.61
C ASN A 66 15.38 10.10 2.60
N TYR A 67 15.50 9.52 1.41
CA TYR A 67 16.41 9.98 0.37
C TYR A 67 15.71 10.97 -0.57
N CYS A 68 15.92 12.27 -0.32
CA CYS A 68 15.56 13.40 -1.19
C CYS A 68 14.08 13.53 -1.55
N ALA A 69 13.23 14.09 -0.66
CA ALA A 69 11.91 14.70 -0.96
C ALA A 69 10.93 13.93 -1.87
N ASN A 70 11.24 12.68 -2.19
CA ASN A 70 10.57 11.88 -3.19
C ASN A 70 9.57 11.01 -2.46
N SER A 71 8.34 11.02 -2.96
CA SER A 71 7.29 10.15 -2.50
C SER A 71 7.07 9.05 -3.53
N LYS A 72 6.89 7.81 -3.06
CA LYS A 72 6.45 6.72 -3.91
C LYS A 72 4.97 6.49 -3.71
N ILE A 73 4.20 6.81 -4.74
CA ILE A 73 2.76 6.63 -4.77
C ILE A 73 2.42 5.27 -5.38
N LYS A 74 1.64 4.46 -4.66
CA LYS A 74 1.07 3.20 -5.13
C LYS A 74 -0.44 3.38 -5.24
N LEU A 75 -0.98 3.23 -6.43
CA LEU A 75 -2.43 3.32 -6.68
C LEU A 75 -2.87 2.12 -7.51
N LYS A 76 -3.81 1.34 -6.98
CA LYS A 76 -4.39 0.21 -7.68
C LYS A 76 -5.44 0.69 -8.67
N GLY A 77 -5.31 0.22 -9.91
CA GLY A 77 -6.32 0.47 -10.95
C GLY A 77 -6.19 1.84 -11.62
N VAL A 78 -5.17 2.64 -11.30
CA VAL A 78 -4.83 3.88 -12.02
C VAL A 78 -3.54 3.66 -12.80
N ASN A 79 -3.53 4.05 -14.08
CA ASN A 79 -2.28 4.11 -14.83
C ASN A 79 -1.53 5.39 -14.48
N GLN A 80 -0.46 5.26 -13.70
CA GLN A 80 0.36 6.38 -13.22
C GLN A 80 1.22 7.03 -14.32
N LYS A 81 1.46 6.35 -15.46
CA LYS A 81 2.20 6.94 -16.57
C LYS A 81 1.38 8.02 -17.28
N THR A 82 0.08 7.78 -17.42
CA THR A 82 -0.86 8.70 -18.08
C THR A 82 -1.47 9.68 -17.10
N ASN A 83 -1.73 9.26 -15.85
CA ASN A 83 -2.29 10.11 -14.81
C ASN A 83 -1.22 10.35 -13.75
N LYS A 84 -0.50 11.47 -13.86
CA LYS A 84 0.48 11.88 -12.85
C LYS A 84 -0.27 12.44 -11.66
N ILE A 85 -0.32 11.67 -10.57
CA ILE A 85 -0.87 12.12 -9.29
C ILE A 85 0.29 12.62 -8.42
N THR A 86 0.14 13.82 -7.85
CA THR A 86 1.13 14.42 -6.96
C THR A 86 0.82 14.12 -5.50
N LYS A 87 1.80 14.38 -4.62
CA LYS A 87 1.61 14.32 -3.16
C LYS A 87 0.50 15.28 -2.72
N ASP A 88 0.51 16.50 -3.22
CA ASP A 88 -0.45 17.54 -2.82
C ASP A 88 -1.88 17.12 -3.12
N GLN A 89 -2.13 16.49 -4.28
CA GLN A 89 -3.45 15.95 -4.61
C GLN A 89 -3.92 14.86 -3.64
N ILE A 90 -2.99 14.08 -3.06
CA ILE A 90 -3.31 13.08 -2.03
C ILE A 90 -3.64 13.76 -0.70
N VAL A 91 -2.90 14.82 -0.34
CA VAL A 91 -3.14 15.59 0.88
C VAL A 91 -4.48 16.32 0.80
N GLU A 92 -4.74 17.06 -0.28
CA GLU A 92 -6.04 17.72 -0.55
C GLU A 92 -7.21 16.73 -0.54
N CYS A 93 -6.98 15.51 -1.04
CA CYS A 93 -7.97 14.44 -1.04
C CYS A 93 -8.33 13.98 0.39
N ILE A 94 -7.40 14.04 1.34
CA ILE A 94 -7.63 13.69 2.75
C ILE A 94 -8.26 14.86 3.51
N GLU A 95 -7.70 16.06 3.36
CA GLU A 95 -8.10 17.23 4.16
C GLU A 95 -9.41 17.85 3.67
N GLU A 96 -9.59 17.97 2.36
CA GLU A 96 -10.75 18.64 1.76
C GLU A 96 -11.78 17.64 1.19
N GLY A 97 -11.49 16.33 1.24
CA GLY A 97 -12.35 15.31 0.64
C GLY A 97 -12.40 15.37 -0.90
N LYS A 98 -11.43 16.05 -1.53
CA LYS A 98 -11.41 16.28 -2.98
C LYS A 98 -11.26 14.98 -3.76
N ILE A 99 -12.07 14.84 -4.82
CA ILE A 99 -12.02 13.68 -5.73
C ILE A 99 -11.14 14.03 -6.92
N THR A 100 -10.05 13.29 -7.13
CA THR A 100 -9.25 13.42 -8.36
C THR A 100 -9.65 12.33 -9.34
N LYS A 101 -10.14 12.73 -10.51
CA LYS A 101 -10.48 11.81 -11.60
C LYS A 101 -9.25 11.44 -12.42
N CYS A 102 -9.29 10.24 -12.98
CA CYS A 102 -8.25 9.68 -13.82
C CYS A 102 -8.86 8.97 -15.02
N THR A 103 -8.14 9.02 -16.15
CA THR A 103 -8.56 8.34 -17.37
C THR A 103 -7.70 7.09 -17.55
N ASN A 104 -8.34 5.92 -17.59
CA ASN A 104 -7.66 4.70 -17.99
C ASN A 104 -8.08 4.29 -19.39
N MET A 105 -7.07 3.88 -20.16
CA MET A 105 -7.30 3.26 -21.44
C MET A 105 -7.31 1.74 -21.27
N ARG A 106 -8.32 1.09 -21.82
CA ARG A 106 -8.45 -0.38 -21.86
C ARG A 106 -8.66 -0.80 -23.31
N LEU A 107 -7.96 -1.84 -23.73
CA LEU A 107 -8.28 -2.53 -24.99
C LEU A 107 -9.45 -3.50 -24.74
N GLY A 108 -10.43 -3.46 -25.64
CA GLY A 108 -11.58 -4.36 -25.64
C GLY A 108 -11.81 -4.91 -27.04
N GLN A 109 -12.35 -6.12 -27.13
CA GLN A 109 -12.74 -6.71 -28.41
C GLN A 109 -14.25 -6.95 -28.39
N LYS A 110 -14.95 -6.47 -29.42
CA LYS A 110 -16.38 -6.72 -29.63
C LYS A 110 -16.59 -7.04 -31.10
N ASN A 111 -17.33 -8.11 -31.39
CA ASN A 111 -17.61 -8.56 -32.76
C ASN A 111 -16.33 -8.69 -33.61
N HIS A 112 -15.29 -9.30 -33.06
CA HIS A 112 -13.99 -9.51 -33.73
C HIS A 112 -13.22 -8.22 -34.09
N LYS A 113 -13.69 -7.05 -33.64
CA LYS A 113 -12.98 -5.78 -33.77
C LYS A 113 -12.39 -5.38 -32.42
N MET A 114 -11.10 -5.11 -32.41
CA MET A 114 -10.40 -4.55 -31.26
C MET A 114 -10.58 -3.03 -31.26
N SER A 115 -10.93 -2.47 -30.12
CA SER A 115 -11.02 -1.02 -29.91
C SER A 115 -10.35 -0.64 -28.60
N GLN A 116 -9.93 0.62 -28.54
CA GLN A 116 -9.42 1.23 -27.32
C GLN A 116 -10.54 2.05 -26.68
N LEU A 117 -10.87 1.72 -25.43
CA LEU A 117 -11.88 2.40 -24.64
C LEU A 117 -11.18 3.31 -23.63
N SER A 118 -11.56 4.59 -23.66
CA SER A 118 -11.20 5.56 -22.63
C SER A 118 -12.27 5.56 -21.56
N ILE A 119 -11.90 5.25 -20.32
CA ILE A 119 -12.82 5.19 -19.17
C ILE A 119 -12.33 6.18 -18.12
N GLU A 120 -13.13 7.20 -17.87
CA GLU A 120 -12.95 8.09 -16.72
C GLU A 120 -13.39 7.37 -15.44
N LYS A 121 -12.58 7.45 -14.39
CA LYS A 121 -12.88 6.91 -13.07
C LYS A 121 -12.34 7.83 -11.98
N ASN A 122 -12.79 7.61 -10.76
CA ASN A 122 -12.16 8.23 -9.60
C ASN A 122 -10.81 7.57 -9.35
N GLY A 123 -9.73 8.35 -9.41
CA GLY A 123 -8.36 7.88 -9.20
C GLY A 123 -8.00 7.80 -7.71
N ILE A 124 -8.22 8.91 -7.00
CA ILE A 124 -8.11 9.01 -5.54
C ILE A 124 -9.36 9.68 -4.98
N THR A 125 -9.81 9.19 -3.83
CA THR A 125 -10.98 9.70 -3.11
C THR A 125 -10.71 9.65 -1.61
N GLY A 126 -11.04 10.71 -0.88
CA GLY A 126 -11.06 10.71 0.60
C GLY A 126 -12.32 10.07 1.16
N ILE A 127 -13.28 9.70 0.30
CA ILE A 127 -14.55 9.13 0.73
C ILE A 127 -14.37 7.66 1.08
N HIS A 128 -14.52 7.34 2.36
CA HIS A 128 -14.55 5.95 2.84
C HIS A 128 -15.95 5.36 2.65
N THR A 129 -16.20 4.80 1.46
CA THR A 129 -17.50 4.16 1.15
C THR A 129 -17.67 2.76 1.75
N LYS A 130 -16.62 2.22 2.37
CA LYS A 130 -16.57 0.84 2.87
C LYS A 130 -16.28 0.72 4.35
N MET A 131 -15.88 1.81 5.00
CA MET A 131 -15.49 1.80 6.41
C MET A 131 -15.74 3.16 7.07
N VAL A 132 -15.94 3.11 8.39
CA VAL A 132 -15.96 4.27 9.30
C VAL A 132 -14.73 4.16 10.20
N VAL A 133 -14.00 5.25 10.38
CA VAL A 133 -12.89 5.34 11.34
C VAL A 133 -13.44 5.89 12.65
N LEU A 134 -13.26 5.15 13.75
CA LEU A 134 -13.68 5.56 15.08
C LEU A 134 -12.61 6.44 15.75
N GLU A 135 -12.93 7.08 16.87
CA GLU A 135 -12.01 7.99 17.55
C GLU A 135 -10.71 7.30 18.00
N ASN A 136 -10.79 6.03 18.39
CA ASN A 136 -9.63 5.20 18.74
C ASN A 136 -8.82 4.70 17.52
N GLN A 137 -9.09 5.22 16.31
CA GLN A 137 -8.47 4.83 15.04
C GLN A 137 -8.81 3.40 14.58
N SER A 138 -9.74 2.71 15.24
CA SER A 138 -10.26 1.44 14.75
C SER A 138 -11.13 1.65 13.51
N CYS A 139 -11.17 0.63 12.65
CA CYS A 139 -11.84 0.66 11.36
C CYS A 139 -13.04 -0.28 11.39
N CYS A 140 -14.25 0.27 11.33
CA CYS A 140 -15.49 -0.50 11.29
C CYS A 140 -16.09 -0.52 9.88
N PRO A 141 -16.85 -1.56 9.51
CA PRO A 141 -17.57 -1.57 8.23
C PRO A 141 -18.50 -0.37 8.10
N PHE A 142 -18.62 0.19 6.90
CA PHE A 142 -19.64 1.21 6.65
C PHE A 142 -21.02 0.54 6.52
N MET A 143 -21.99 0.99 7.33
CA MET A 143 -23.38 0.57 7.25
C MET A 143 -24.26 1.80 6.99
N TYR A 144 -25.16 1.68 6.03
CA TYR A 144 -26.03 2.79 5.63
C TYR A 144 -26.91 3.24 6.80
N GLY A 145 -26.88 4.53 7.11
CA GLY A 145 -27.64 5.13 8.22
C GLY A 145 -26.94 5.08 9.58
N LEU A 146 -25.77 4.42 9.68
CA LEU A 146 -24.97 4.39 10.90
C LEU A 146 -23.75 5.32 10.77
N THR A 147 -23.40 5.95 11.87
CA THR A 147 -22.28 6.88 12.05
C THR A 147 -21.26 6.29 13.03
N ALA A 148 -20.12 6.95 13.23
CA ALA A 148 -19.09 6.49 14.17
C ALA A 148 -19.65 6.34 15.61
N ASN A 149 -20.63 7.16 16.00
CA ASN A 149 -21.23 7.15 17.33
C ASN A 149 -22.09 5.90 17.59
N ASP A 150 -22.51 5.20 16.53
CA ASP A 150 -23.32 4.00 16.63
C ASP A 150 -22.48 2.73 16.85
N TYR A 151 -21.15 2.85 16.87
CA TYR A 151 -20.22 1.75 17.14
C TYR A 151 -19.68 1.83 18.56
N SER A 152 -19.81 0.74 19.30
CA SER A 152 -19.10 0.53 20.57
C SER A 152 -17.78 -0.20 20.32
N TYR A 153 -16.72 0.23 20.98
CA TYR A 153 -15.41 -0.40 20.99
C TYR A 153 -14.85 -0.41 22.40
N GLU A 154 -14.03 -1.41 22.71
CA GLU A 154 -13.23 -1.49 23.94
C GLU A 154 -11.83 -0.92 23.72
#